data_AF-A0A8D0Q4F9-F1
#
_entry.id   AF-A0A8D0Q4F9-F1
#
_cell.length_a   1.000
_cell.length_b   1.000
_cell.length_c   1.000
_cell.angle_alpha   90.00
_cell.angle_beta   90.00
_cell.angle_gamma   90.00
#
_symmetry.space_group_name_H-M   'P 1'
#
loop_
_entity.id
_entity.type
_entity.pdbx_description
1 polymer ?
#
loop_
_entity_poly.entity_id
_entity_poly.type
_entity_poly.pdbx_seq_one_letter_code
_entity_poly.pdbx_strand_id
1 'polypeptide(L)' 'MSTSMGWRRAAIFWKPGASFSIEEIEVALPKAKEVRIKEKKITTFPHQNSERFTE' A
#
# COMPACT_ATOMS: atom_id res chain seq x y z
N MET A 1 12.18 11.07 -6.92
CA MET A 1 11.01 10.18 -6.81
C MET A 1 11.00 9.32 -8.07
N SER A 2 11.10 7.99 -7.94
CA SER A 2 11.27 7.10 -9.10
C SER A 2 9.97 7.01 -9.90
N THR A 3 10.01 7.41 -11.17
CA THR A 3 8.88 7.50 -12.12
C THR A 3 8.71 6.26 -12.99
N SER A 4 9.38 5.14 -12.67
CA SER A 4 9.28 3.90 -13.44
C SER A 4 8.10 3.03 -12.99
N MET A 5 7.36 2.52 -13.98
CA MET A 5 6.44 1.40 -13.81
C MET A 5 7.21 0.24 -13.17
N GLY A 6 6.60 -0.45 -12.21
CA GLY A 6 7.37 -1.34 -11.35
C GLY A 6 6.55 -2.51 -10.86
N TRP A 7 7.11 -3.70 -11.05
CA TRP A 7 6.63 -4.98 -10.56
C TRP A 7 6.59 -5.01 -9.02
N ARG A 8 5.51 -5.56 -8.48
CA ARG A 8 5.26 -5.70 -7.04
C ARG A 8 4.61 -7.03 -6.75
N ARG A 9 4.96 -7.62 -5.62
CA ARG A 9 4.25 -8.78 -5.09
C ARG A 9 2.97 -8.33 -4.39
N ALA A 10 1.87 -9.00 -4.70
CA ALA A 10 0.56 -8.74 -4.11
C ALA A 10 -0.15 -10.04 -3.77
N ALA A 11 -1.04 -9.98 -2.77
CA ALA A 11 -1.98 -11.06 -2.48
C ALA A 11 -3.24 -10.86 -3.32
N ILE A 12 -3.52 -11.79 -4.22
CA ILE A 12 -4.67 -11.72 -5.14
C ILE A 12 -5.75 -12.71 -4.67
N PHE A 13 -6.97 -12.21 -4.57
CA PHE A 13 -8.15 -13.02 -4.30
C PHE A 13 -8.94 -13.20 -5.58
N TRP A 14 -8.72 -14.33 -6.25
CA TRP A 14 -9.31 -14.58 -7.57
C TRP A 14 -10.78 -14.97 -7.51
N LYS A 15 -11.18 -15.76 -6.51
CA LYS A 15 -12.56 -16.24 -6.36
C LYS A 15 -12.92 -16.53 -4.90
N PRO A 16 -14.20 -16.38 -4.53
CA PRO A 16 -14.69 -16.77 -3.21
C PRO A 16 -14.34 -18.21 -2.84
N GLY A 17 -13.98 -18.44 -1.58
CA GLY A 17 -13.65 -19.77 -1.06
C GLY A 17 -12.26 -20.30 -1.42
N ALA A 18 -11.48 -19.58 -2.23
CA ALA A 18 -10.07 -19.89 -2.47
C ALA A 18 -9.15 -19.11 -1.52
N SER A 19 -7.97 -19.66 -1.24
CA SER A 19 -6.92 -18.92 -0.54
C SER A 19 -6.36 -17.79 -1.41
N PHE A 20 -5.77 -16.78 -0.77
CA PHE A 20 -5.01 -15.75 -1.48
C PHE A 20 -3.79 -16.35 -2.18
N SER A 21 -3.54 -15.91 -3.40
CA SER A 21 -2.33 -16.23 -4.18
C SER A 21 -1.33 -15.08 -4.07
N ILE A 22 -0.03 -15.36 -3.88
CA ILE A 22 1.01 -14.33 -3.88
C ILE A 22 1.65 -14.27 -5.26
N GLU A 23 1.42 -13.18 -5.98
CA GLU A 23 1.81 -13.04 -7.39
C GLU A 23 2.55 -11.74 -7.64
N GLU A 24 3.37 -11.73 -8.70
CA GLU A 24 4.03 -10.52 -9.19
C GLU A 24 3.11 -9.82 -10.18
N ILE A 25 2.75 -8.58 -9.88
CA ILE A 25 1.87 -7.76 -10.70
C ILE A 25 2.58 -6.48 -11.14
N GLU A 26 2.23 -6.01 -12.32
CA GLU A 26 2.60 -4.69 -12.77
C GLU A 26 1.70 -3.66 -12.11
N VAL A 27 2.30 -2.68 -11.44
CA VAL A 27 1.56 -1.55 -10.87
C VAL A 27 1.83 -0.33 -11.72
N ALA A 28 0.77 0.15 -12.36
CA ALA A 28 0.78 1.33 -13.20
C ALA A 28 1.24 2.59 -12.44
N LEU A 29 1.61 3.61 -13.20
CA LEU A 29 1.92 4.91 -12.64
C LEU A 29 0.63 5.58 -12.10
N PRO A 30 0.73 6.33 -10.99
CA PRO A 30 -0.40 7.10 -10.49
C PRO A 30 -0.79 8.20 -11.48
N LYS A 31 -2.08 8.45 -11.66
CA LYS A 31 -2.62 9.56 -12.45
C LYS A 31 -2.63 10.85 -11.64
N ALA A 32 -3.10 11.94 -12.26
CA ALA A 32 -3.26 13.22 -11.59
C ALA A 32 -4.15 13.07 -10.34
N LYS A 33 -3.66 13.57 -9.19
CA LYS A 33 -4.30 13.48 -7.87
C LYS A 33 -4.38 12.05 -7.28
N GLU A 34 -3.65 11.09 -7.83
CA GLU A 34 -3.42 9.78 -7.22
C GLU A 34 -2.03 9.71 -6.59
N VAL A 35 -1.86 8.84 -5.59
CA VAL A 35 -0.55 8.59 -4.95
C VAL A 35 -0.30 7.09 -4.93
N ARG A 36 0.91 6.66 -5.31
CA ARG A 36 1.37 5.29 -5.13
C ARG A 36 2.11 5.16 -3.80
N ILE A 37 1.49 4.48 -2.84
CA ILE A 37 2.08 4.26 -1.51
C ILE A 37 2.90 2.97 -1.52
N LYS A 38 4.09 3.02 -0.94
CA LYS A 38 4.88 1.81 -0.65
C LYS A 38 4.48 1.33 0.74
N GLU A 39 3.81 0.18 0.81
CA GLU A 39 3.48 -0.49 2.06
C GLU A 39 4.75 -0.70 2.89
N LYS A 40 4.76 -0.17 4.11
CA LYS A 40 5.76 -0.46 5.13
C LYS A 40 5.06 -1.21 6.23
N LYS A 41 5.67 -2.29 6.71
CA LYS A 41 5.19 -2.97 7.92
C LYS A 41 5.28 -1.98 9.09
N ILE A 42 4.14 -1.54 9.61
CA ILE A 42 4.07 -0.75 10.83
C ILE A 42 4.03 -1.77 11.98
N THR A 43 5.19 -2.05 12.55
CA THR A 43 5.33 -3.04 13.64
C THR A 43 5.00 -2.45 15.01
N THR A 44 4.88 -1.13 15.12
CA THR A 44 4.61 -0.42 16.36
C THR A 44 3.67 0.73 16.05
N PHE A 45 2.46 0.73 16.63
CA PHE A 45 1.68 1.95 16.73
C PHE A 45 2.45 2.87 17.70
N PRO A 46 2.96 4.05 17.27
CA PRO A 46 3.35 5.03 18.26
C PRO A 46 2.09 5.37 19.07
N HIS A 47 2.17 5.26 20.39
CA HIS A 47 1.15 5.81 21.28
C HIS A 47 0.96 7.26 20.86
N GLN A 48 -0.19 7.58 20.27
CA GLN A 48 -0.48 8.96 19.90
C GLN A 48 -0.56 9.75 21.20
N ASN A 49 0.37 10.69 21.40
CA ASN A 49 0.23 11.70 22.42
C ASN A 49 -0.99 12.53 22.03
N SER A 50 -2.04 12.44 22.83
CA SER A 50 -3.23 13.28 22.73
C SER A 50 -2.88 14.70 23.19
N GLU A 51 -2.06 15.41 22.42
CA GLU A 51 -1.84 16.84 22.64
C GLU A 51 -2.32 17.61 21.40
N ARG A 52 -3.62 17.94 21.50
CA ARG A 52 -4.21 19.23 21.14
C ARG A 52 -3.69 19.86 19.84
N PHE A 53 -4.46 19.67 18.77
CA PHE A 53 -4.69 20.75 17.82
C PHE A 53 -5.48 21.84 18.53
N THR A 54 -4.79 22.78 19.16
CA THR A 54 -5.33 24.12 19.41
C THR A 54 -4.86 25.00 18.26
N GLU A 55 -5.85 25.34 17.42
CA GLU A 55 -5.99 26.43 16.44
C GLU A 55 -4.74 26.94 15.70
#